data_AF-A0A4U0ZS36-F1
#
_entry.id   AF-A0A4U0ZS36-F1
#
_cell.length_a   1.000
_cell.length_b   1.000
_cell.length_c   1.000
_cell.angle_alpha   90.00
_cell.angle_beta   90.00
_cell.angle_gamma   90.00
#
_symmetry.space_group_name_H-M   'P 1'
#
loop_
_entity.id
_entity.type
_entity.pdbx_description
1 polymer ?
#
loop_
_entity_poly.entity_id
_entity_poly.type
_entity_poly.pdbx_seq_one_letter_code
_entity_poly.pdbx_strand_id
1 'polypeptide(L)'
;MTQLQEYFENNKGFGVLATADSSGKVDAAVYSRPHFLEEGTLAFIMRDRLTHHNLQSNSSATFLFVEEGTSYKGKRLFLTKTREENNPELVQKLKRRTSGDSDELSFLVYFTVDKELPLIGGE
;
A
#
# COMPACT_ATOMS: atom_id res chain seq x y z
N MET A 1 19.01 0.73 -2.89
CA MET A 1 17.70 0.98 -2.25
C MET A 1 17.32 2.42 -2.54
N THR A 2 16.05 2.70 -2.84
CA THR A 2 15.57 4.08 -3.00
C THR A 2 15.48 4.76 -1.63
N GLN A 3 15.52 6.10 -1.57
CA GLN A 3 15.32 6.82 -0.30
C GLN A 3 13.99 6.48 0.37
N LEU A 4 12.95 6.23 -0.44
CA LEU A 4 11.62 5.88 0.05
C LEU A 4 11.61 4.47 0.67
N GLN A 5 12.30 3.51 0.05
CA GLN A 5 12.47 2.18 0.61
C GLN A 5 13.15 2.23 1.98
N GLU A 6 14.28 2.93 2.07
CA GLU A 6 15.03 3.10 3.31
C GLU A 6 14.18 3.78 4.40
N TYR A 7 13.38 4.77 4.02
CA TYR A 7 12.44 5.42 4.94
C TYR A 7 11.46 4.41 5.55
N PHE A 8 10.78 3.58 4.75
CA PHE A 8 9.80 2.63 5.28
C PHE A 8 10.44 1.46 6.01
N GLU A 9 11.67 1.07 5.69
CA GLU A 9 12.39 0.02 6.42
C GLU A 9 12.70 0.46 7.85
N ASN A 10 13.17 1.71 8.02
CA ASN A 10 13.61 2.26 9.29
C ASN A 10 12.50 2.86 10.16
N ASN A 11 11.34 3.20 9.57
CA ASN A 11 10.24 3.81 10.30
C ASN A 11 9.08 2.83 10.49
N LYS A 12 8.64 2.67 11.75
CA LYS A 12 7.40 1.98 12.11
C LYS A 12 6.26 2.99 12.19
N GLY A 13 5.03 2.51 12.06
CA GLY A 13 3.89 3.42 11.98
C GLY A 13 2.59 2.75 11.58
N PHE A 14 1.57 3.59 11.44
CA PHE A 14 0.22 3.24 11.04
C PHE A 14 -0.04 3.69 9.60
N GLY A 15 -0.56 2.78 8.78
CA GLY A 15 -0.83 3.03 7.37
C GLY A 15 -2.31 2.94 7.03
N VAL A 16 -2.78 3.88 6.21
CA VAL A 16 -4.13 3.87 5.62
C VAL A 16 -3.99 3.95 4.10
N LEU A 17 -4.60 2.99 3.40
CA LEU A 17 -4.72 3.02 1.95
C LEU A 17 -6.14 3.45 1.59
N ALA A 18 -6.26 4.55 0.87
CA ALA A 18 -7.51 5.06 0.32
C ALA A 18 -7.61 4.73 -1.17
N THR A 19 -8.81 4.33 -1.60
CA THR A 19 -9.15 3.99 -2.99
C THR A 19 -10.55 4.54 -3.31
N ALA A 20 -10.94 4.51 -4.58
CA ALA A 20 -12.31 4.80 -4.99
C ALA A 20 -12.72 3.91 -6.15
N ASP A 21 -14.01 3.64 -6.31
CA ASP A 21 -14.53 3.01 -7.52
C ASP A 21 -14.59 3.99 -8.72
N SER A 22 -14.99 3.50 -9.89
CA SER A 22 -15.16 4.32 -11.11
C SER A 22 -16.28 5.35 -11.03
N SER A 23 -17.18 5.25 -10.04
CA SER A 23 -18.21 6.27 -9.76
C SER A 23 -17.76 7.33 -8.76
N GLY A 24 -16.54 7.20 -8.22
CA GLY A 24 -15.96 8.10 -7.23
C GLY A 24 -16.38 7.81 -5.78
N LYS A 25 -16.97 6.64 -5.49
CA LYS A 25 -17.25 6.24 -4.10
C LYS A 25 -15.94 5.81 -3.43
N VAL A 26 -15.59 6.50 -2.36
CA VAL A 26 -14.31 6.32 -1.66
C VAL A 26 -14.35 5.23 -0.59
N ASP A 27 -13.21 4.57 -0.39
CA ASP A 27 -12.92 3.65 0.71
C ASP A 27 -11.57 4.01 1.33
N ALA A 28 -11.39 3.71 2.61
CA ALA A 28 -10.11 3.84 3.31
C ALA A 28 -9.95 2.71 4.33
N ALA A 29 -8.90 1.92 4.17
CA ALA A 29 -8.64 0.76 5.00
C ALA A 29 -7.23 0.76 5.58
N VAL A 30 -7.05 0.11 6.72
CA VAL A 30 -5.75 -0.02 7.37
C VAL A 30 -4.87 -1.00 6.61
N TYR A 31 -3.67 -0.56 6.24
CA TYR A 31 -2.68 -1.37 5.55
C TYR A 31 -1.33 -1.29 6.27
N SER A 32 -0.59 -2.42 6.24
CA SER A 32 0.81 -2.43 6.67
C SER A 32 1.68 -1.63 5.71
N ARG A 33 2.90 -1.28 6.14
CA ARG A 33 3.91 -0.66 5.27
C ARG A 33 4.06 -1.45 3.96
N PRO A 34 4.23 -0.78 2.82
CA PRO A 34 4.35 -1.48 1.54
C PRO A 34 5.61 -2.36 1.47
N HIS A 35 5.61 -3.24 0.50
CA HIS A 35 6.80 -3.96 0.04
C HIS A 35 7.46 -3.14 -1.06
N PHE A 36 8.78 -2.97 -0.96
CA PHE A 36 9.58 -2.41 -2.04
C PHE A 36 10.24 -3.58 -2.76
N LEU A 37 9.96 -3.70 -4.05
CA LEU A 37 10.47 -4.75 -4.93
C LEU A 37 11.49 -4.15 -5.91
N GLU A 38 11.82 -4.88 -6.96
CA GLU A 38 12.77 -4.45 -7.99
C GLU A 38 12.37 -3.09 -8.60
N GLU A 39 13.40 -2.33 -8.99
CA GLU A 39 13.26 -1.03 -9.67
C GLU A 39 12.44 0.03 -8.92
N GLY A 40 12.30 -0.11 -7.59
CA GLY A 40 11.53 0.85 -6.79
C GLY A 40 10.02 0.66 -6.89
N THR A 41 9.57 -0.49 -7.41
CA THR A 41 8.14 -0.82 -7.47
C THR A 41 7.59 -1.05 -6.08
N LEU A 42 6.47 -0.40 -5.77
CA LEU A 42 5.79 -0.47 -4.49
C LEU A 42 4.66 -1.49 -4.58
N ALA A 43 4.53 -2.41 -3.62
CA ALA A 43 3.48 -3.42 -3.64
C ALA A 43 2.79 -3.62 -2.28
N PHE A 44 1.50 -3.98 -2.34
CA PHE A 44 0.72 -4.40 -1.19
C PHE A 44 0.17 -5.81 -1.42
N ILE A 45 0.12 -6.59 -0.35
CA ILE A 45 -0.66 -7.83 -0.32
C ILE A 45 -2.09 -7.45 0.04
N MET A 46 -3.03 -7.68 -0.87
CA MET A 46 -4.45 -7.35 -0.72
C MET A 46 -5.29 -8.62 -0.70
N ARG A 47 -6.33 -8.64 0.14
CA ARG A 47 -7.39 -9.65 0.07
C ARG A 47 -8.44 -9.24 -0.95
N ASP A 48 -9.25 -10.18 -1.40
CA ASP A 48 -10.42 -9.94 -2.26
C ASP A 48 -11.53 -9.18 -1.49
N ARG A 49 -11.34 -7.86 -1.33
CA ARG A 49 -12.19 -6.96 -0.53
C ARG A 49 -12.34 -5.61 -1.23
N LEU A 50 -13.15 -4.72 -0.66
CA LEU A 50 -13.53 -3.44 -1.26
C LEU A 50 -12.34 -2.62 -1.80
N THR A 51 -11.25 -2.47 -1.04
CA THR A 51 -10.06 -1.74 -1.50
C THR A 51 -9.45 -2.35 -2.77
N HIS A 52 -9.37 -3.68 -2.87
CA HIS A 52 -8.89 -4.37 -4.08
C HIS A 52 -9.90 -4.31 -5.23
N HIS A 53 -11.19 -4.45 -4.92
CA HIS A 53 -12.27 -4.34 -5.89
C HIS A 53 -12.30 -2.95 -6.55
N ASN A 54 -12.18 -1.87 -5.77
CA ASN A 54 -12.09 -0.50 -6.27
C ASN A 54 -10.98 -0.36 -7.32
N LEU A 55 -9.82 -0.96 -7.04
CA LEU A 55 -8.64 -0.97 -7.90
C LEU A 55 -8.79 -1.74 -9.22
N GLN A 56 -9.87 -2.51 -9.39
CA GLN A 56 -10.20 -3.14 -10.68
C GLN A 56 -10.86 -2.15 -11.65
N SER A 57 -11.52 -1.12 -11.12
CA SER A 57 -12.25 -0.11 -11.91
C SER A 57 -11.56 1.25 -11.97
N ASN A 58 -10.68 1.53 -11.01
CA ASN A 58 -9.96 2.79 -10.89
C ASN A 58 -8.58 2.52 -10.28
N SER A 59 -7.50 2.78 -11.04
CA SER A 59 -6.14 2.44 -10.64
C SER A 59 -5.55 3.38 -9.57
N SER A 60 -6.21 4.48 -9.24
CA SER A 60 -5.69 5.48 -8.31
C SER A 60 -5.84 5.06 -6.84
N ALA A 61 -4.78 5.27 -6.07
CA ALA A 61 -4.77 5.09 -4.62
C ALA A 61 -3.95 6.19 -3.93
N THR A 62 -4.19 6.38 -2.63
CA THR A 62 -3.32 7.19 -1.76
C THR A 62 -2.99 6.42 -0.50
N PHE A 63 -1.71 6.32 -0.17
CA PHE A 63 -1.24 5.72 1.07
C PHE A 63 -0.76 6.81 2.03
N LEU A 64 -1.47 6.95 3.14
CA LEU A 64 -1.09 7.83 4.25
C LEU A 64 -0.40 6.99 5.31
N PHE A 65 0.80 7.39 5.70
CA PHE A 65 1.59 6.74 6.73
C PHE A 65 1.93 7.73 7.83
N VAL A 66 1.62 7.36 9.07
CA VAL A 66 1.97 8.10 10.28
C VAL A 66 3.04 7.32 11.03
N GLU A 67 4.18 7.95 11.29
CA GLU A 67 5.26 7.37 12.10
C GLU A 67 4.80 7.10 13.53
N GLU A 68 5.32 6.06 14.16
CA GLU A 68 5.17 5.86 15.61
C GLU A 68 5.81 7.03 16.38
N GLY A 69 5.06 7.61 17.32
CA GLY A 69 5.54 8.71 18.15
C GLY A 69 4.44 9.72 18.48
N THR A 70 4.84 10.82 19.12
CA THR A 70 3.91 11.90 19.53
C THR A 70 3.85 13.06 18.53
N SER A 71 4.78 13.11 17.57
CA SER A 71 4.78 14.10 16.49
C SER A 71 4.08 13.54 15.26
N TYR A 72 3.26 14.35 14.58
CA TYR A 72 2.63 14.01 13.30
C TYR A 72 3.65 14.03 12.14
N LYS A 73 4.61 13.10 12.19
CA LYS A 73 5.55 12.82 11.11
C LYS A 73 5.07 11.65 10.29
N GLY A 74 5.43 11.64 9.02
CA GLY A 74 4.92 10.66 8.07
C GLY A 74 4.99 11.13 6.63
N LYS A 75 4.40 10.32 5.76
CA LYS A 75 4.32 10.59 4.32
C LYS A 75 2.93 10.30 3.77
N ARG A 76 2.59 11.00 2.70
CA ARG A 76 1.45 10.70 1.82
C ARG A 76 2.01 10.33 0.46
N LEU A 77 1.69 9.12 -0.01
CA LEU A 77 2.08 8.64 -1.32
C LEU A 77 0.84 8.59 -2.22
N PHE A 78 0.95 9.16 -3.41
CA PHE A 78 -0.06 9.06 -4.45
C PHE A 78 0.40 8.01 -5.44
N LEU A 79 -0.49 7.05 -5.71
CA LEU A 79 -0.13 5.79 -6.31
C LEU A 79 -1.04 5.48 -7.49
N THR A 80 -0.46 4.90 -8.53
CA THR A 80 -1.20 4.32 -9.65
C THR A 80 -0.90 2.82 -9.72
N LYS A 81 -1.93 1.99 -9.64
CA LYS A 81 -1.82 0.53 -9.84
C LYS A 81 -1.34 0.26 -11.26
N THR A 82 -0.29 -0.54 -11.38
CA THR A 82 0.28 -0.93 -12.69
C THR A 82 -0.09 -2.35 -13.07
N ARG A 83 -0.08 -3.28 -12.12
CA ARG A 83 -0.40 -4.70 -12.33
C ARG A 83 -0.72 -5.37 -11.01
N GLU A 84 -1.23 -6.60 -11.09
CA GLU A 84 -1.36 -7.49 -9.95
C GLU A 84 -1.06 -8.94 -10.36
N GLU A 85 -0.71 -9.76 -9.39
CA GLU A 85 -0.58 -11.21 -9.58
C GLU A 85 -1.13 -11.97 -8.39
N ASN A 86 -1.66 -13.17 -8.66
CA ASN A 86 -2.17 -14.09 -7.67
C ASN A 86 -1.27 -15.33 -7.65
N ASN A 87 -0.06 -15.15 -7.10
CA ASN A 87 0.89 -16.24 -6.87
C ASN A 87 0.99 -16.51 -5.36
N PRO A 88 0.34 -17.58 -4.85
CA PRO A 88 0.35 -17.91 -3.44
C PRO A 88 1.76 -18.07 -2.85
N GLU A 89 2.71 -18.64 -3.60
CA GLU A 89 4.09 -18.85 -3.12
C GLU A 89 4.82 -17.53 -2.90
N LEU A 90 4.68 -16.58 -3.84
CA LEU A 90 5.30 -15.27 -3.69
C LEU A 90 4.67 -14.46 -2.56
N VAL A 91 3.34 -14.49 -2.46
CA VAL A 91 2.62 -13.85 -1.35
C VAL A 91 3.09 -14.42 -0.02
N GLN A 92 3.25 -15.74 0.09
CA GLN A 92 3.74 -16.40 1.30
C GLN A 92 5.17 -15.97 1.66
N LYS A 93 6.07 -15.86 0.68
CA LYS A 93 7.44 -15.36 0.88
C LYS A 93 7.49 -13.91 1.39
N LEU A 94 6.55 -13.08 0.95
CA LEU A 94 6.51 -11.66 1.30
C LEU A 94 5.74 -11.36 2.60
N LYS A 95 4.83 -12.24 3.04
CA LYS A 95 4.05 -12.04 4.27
C LYS A 95 4.96 -11.84 5.49
N ARG A 96 4.87 -10.67 6.13
CA ARG A 96 5.62 -10.33 7.35
C ARG A 96 5.05 -10.93 8.64
N ARG A 97 3.77 -11.33 8.63
CA ARG A 97 3.07 -11.96 9.76
C ARG A 97 2.23 -13.13 9.27
N THR A 98 2.35 -14.28 9.94
CA THR A 98 1.46 -15.45 9.83
C THR A 98 0.23 -15.21 10.72
N SER A 99 -0.58 -14.21 10.38
CA SER A 99 -1.82 -13.93 11.12
C SER A 99 -2.97 -14.73 10.52
N GLY A 100 -3.14 -15.97 10.99
CA GLY A 100 -4.23 -16.88 10.64
C GLY A 100 -4.19 -17.34 9.20
N ASP A 101 -3.99 -18.64 8.98
CA ASP A 101 -4.20 -19.29 7.69
C ASP A 101 -5.70 -19.18 7.33
N SER A 102 -6.07 -18.04 6.76
CA SER A 102 -7.27 -17.95 5.96
C SER A 102 -6.87 -18.34 4.55
N ASP A 103 -7.51 -19.38 3.99
CA ASP A 103 -7.52 -19.73 2.55
C ASP A 103 -8.12 -18.60 1.66
N GLU A 104 -8.14 -17.36 2.15
CA GLU A 104 -8.68 -16.20 1.47
C GLU A 104 -7.70 -15.77 0.37
N LEU A 105 -8.23 -15.64 -0.85
CA LEU A 105 -7.48 -15.19 -2.02
C LEU A 105 -6.72 -13.91 -1.71
N SER A 106 -5.43 -13.91 -2.06
CA SER A 106 -4.53 -12.80 -1.81
C SER A 106 -3.81 -12.41 -3.10
N PHE A 107 -3.76 -11.12 -3.37
CA PHE A 107 -3.18 -10.53 -4.55
C PHE A 107 -1.97 -9.71 -4.15
N LEU A 108 -0.88 -9.82 -4.91
CA LEU A 108 0.22 -8.88 -4.84
C LEU A 108 -0.05 -7.78 -5.86
N VAL A 109 -0.41 -6.59 -5.38
CA VAL A 109 -0.81 -5.45 -6.21
C VAL A 109 0.33 -4.44 -6.25
N TYR A 110 0.75 -4.08 -7.46
CA TYR A 110 1.90 -3.23 -7.73
C TYR A 110 1.49 -1.83 -8.12
N PHE A 111 2.27 -0.85 -7.69
CA PHE A 111 2.03 0.56 -7.87
C PHE A 111 3.31 1.29 -8.29
N THR A 112 3.12 2.33 -9.10
CA THR A 112 4.07 3.44 -9.22
C THR A 112 3.76 4.49 -8.17
N VAL A 113 4.79 5.19 -7.70
CA VAL A 113 4.64 6.38 -6.87
C VAL A 113 4.63 7.58 -7.81
N ASP A 114 3.47 8.21 -7.95
CA ASP A 114 3.31 9.37 -8.82
C ASP A 114 3.75 10.65 -8.09
N LYS A 115 3.55 10.68 -6.77
CA LYS A 115 3.89 11.82 -5.92
C LYS A 115 4.12 11.40 -4.47
N GLU A 116 5.03 12.11 -3.81
CA GLU A 116 5.30 12.01 -2.38
C GLU A 116 5.12 13.37 -1.72
N LEU A 117 4.38 13.42 -0.60
CA LEU A 117 4.23 14.60 0.24
C LEU A 117 4.52 14.27 1.70
N PRO A 118 4.90 15.26 2.53
CA PRO A 118 4.88 15.10 3.98
C PRO A 118 3.45 14.81 4.48
N LEU A 119 3.36 14.25 5.69
CA LEU A 119 2.07 13.96 6.32
C LEU A 119 1.19 15.21 6.48
N ILE A 120 1.80 16.34 6.84
CA ILE A 120 1.13 17.63 7.02
C ILE A 120 1.65 18.62 5.99
N GLY A 121 0.72 19.27 5.28
CA GLY A 121 1.03 20.28 4.27
C GLY A 121 1.70 19.72 3.02
N GLY A 122 2.23 20.61 2.18
CA GLY A 122 2.79 20.27 0.87
C GLY A 122 1.76 20.38 -0.25
N GLU A 123 2.23 20.78 -1.43
CA GLU A 123 1.43 21.00 -2.64
C GLU A 123 1.65 19.94 -3.69
#